data_AF-A0A1Q7R949-F1
#
_entry.id   AF-A0A1Q7R949-F1
#
_cell.length_a   1.000
_cell.length_b   1.000
_cell.length_c   1.000
_cell.angle_alpha   90.00
_cell.angle_beta   90.00
_cell.angle_gamma   90.00
#
_symmetry.space_group_name_H-M   'P 1'
#
loop_
_entity.id
_entity.type
_entity.pdbx_description
1 polymer ?
#
loop_
_entity_poly.entity_id
_entity_poly.type
_entity_poly.pdbx_seq_one_letter_code
_entity_poly.pdbx_strand_id
1 'polypeptide(L)'
;MILAHLHNARCMWIKTLGREHGITAPTRVDHRRVARRQLVAALKRSGKGIEALLTLGLAAEGQVPPSKGYVWRNLSLDVGHVLTYFVAHEAHHRGQIVMVARQTGHRLPRATAGGLWQWKPHA
;
A
#
# COMPACT_ATOMS: atom_id res chain seq x y z
N MET A 1 8.44 -12.13 0.91
CA MET A 1 7.61 -12.23 -0.32
C MET A 1 6.37 -11.32 -0.27
N ILE A 2 5.26 -11.68 0.40
CA ILE A 2 3.98 -10.93 0.27
C ILE A 2 4.04 -9.49 0.79
N LEU A 3 4.60 -9.26 1.98
CA LEU A 3 4.77 -7.88 2.51
C LEU A 3 5.71 -7.01 1.64
N ALA A 4 6.69 -7.62 0.98
CA ALA A 4 7.54 -6.91 0.02
C ALA A 4 6.78 -6.57 -1.27
N HIS A 5 5.84 -7.43 -1.69
CA HIS A 5 4.92 -7.12 -2.79
C HIS A 5 4.06 -5.90 -2.47
N LEU A 6 3.47 -5.82 -1.28
CA LEU A 6 2.70 -4.64 -0.85
C LEU A 6 3.49 -3.34 -1.01
N HIS A 7 4.70 -3.30 -0.47
CA HIS A 7 5.58 -2.14 -0.62
C HIS A 7 5.89 -1.82 -2.09
N ASN A 8 6.27 -2.82 -2.88
CA ASN A 8 6.66 -2.64 -4.27
C ASN A 8 5.48 -2.21 -5.16
N ALA A 9 4.26 -2.70 -4.88
CA ALA A 9 3.03 -2.30 -5.56
C ALA A 9 2.70 -0.83 -5.27
N ARG A 10 2.80 -0.41 -3.99
CA ARG A 10 2.67 1.02 -3.64
C ARG A 10 3.72 1.87 -4.36
N CYS A 11 4.98 1.45 -4.41
CA CYS A 11 6.02 2.19 -5.14
C CYS A 11 5.73 2.33 -6.64
N MET A 12 5.15 1.29 -7.25
CA MET A 12 4.71 1.34 -8.64
C MET A 12 3.63 2.42 -8.81
N TRP A 13 2.57 2.40 -8.01
CA TRP A 13 1.50 3.40 -8.09
C TRP A 13 1.95 4.82 -7.77
N ILE A 14 2.83 5.00 -6.77
CA ILE A 14 3.42 6.31 -6.45
C ILE A 14 4.24 6.83 -7.63
N LYS A 15 5.02 5.96 -8.28
CA LYS A 15 5.77 6.36 -9.48
C LYS A 15 4.83 6.70 -10.63
N THR A 16 3.80 5.89 -10.84
CA THR A 16 2.82 6.06 -11.91
C THR A 16 2.09 7.38 -11.72
N LEU A 17 1.42 7.59 -10.60
CA LEU A 17 0.53 8.74 -10.42
C LEU A 17 1.24 9.97 -9.85
N GLY A 18 2.32 9.83 -9.08
CA GLY A 18 2.89 10.93 -8.29
C GLY A 18 4.08 11.65 -8.91
N ARG A 19 4.79 11.02 -9.86
CA ARG A 19 6.08 11.53 -10.38
C ARG A 19 5.98 12.92 -11.01
N GLU A 20 4.93 13.16 -11.80
CA GLU A 20 4.71 14.44 -12.49
C GLU A 20 4.21 15.53 -11.54
N HIS A 21 3.85 15.16 -10.30
CA HIS A 21 3.32 16.04 -9.26
C HIS A 21 4.28 16.17 -8.07
N GLY A 22 5.58 15.90 -8.28
CA GLY A 22 6.62 16.06 -7.25
C GLY A 22 6.65 14.97 -6.17
N ILE A 23 5.83 13.92 -6.26
CA ILE A 23 5.83 12.83 -5.28
C ILE A 23 6.81 11.75 -5.74
N THR A 24 7.90 11.61 -4.99
CA THR A 24 8.95 10.62 -5.30
C THR A 24 8.60 9.25 -4.75
N ALA A 25 8.58 8.24 -5.62
CA ALA A 25 8.40 6.86 -5.22
C ALA A 25 9.60 6.35 -4.42
N PRO A 26 9.38 5.69 -3.26
CA PRO A 26 10.46 5.02 -2.54
C PRO A 26 11.15 3.94 -3.39
N THR A 27 12.40 3.63 -3.06
CA THR A 27 13.13 2.51 -3.68
C THR A 27 12.46 1.19 -3.33
N ARG A 28 12.17 0.39 -4.37
CA ARG A 28 11.66 -0.99 -4.23
C ARG A 28 12.66 -1.85 -3.47
N VAL A 29 12.16 -2.87 -2.79
CA VAL A 29 13.00 -3.87 -2.11
C VAL A 29 13.06 -5.16 -2.90
N ASP A 30 14.19 -5.87 -2.82
CA ASP A 30 14.27 -7.25 -3.29
C ASP A 30 13.52 -8.18 -2.33
N HIS A 31 12.36 -8.64 -2.77
CA HIS A 31 11.49 -9.57 -2.04
C HIS A 31 12.14 -10.89 -1.59
N ARG A 32 13.27 -11.30 -2.19
CA ARG A 32 14.01 -12.51 -1.85
C ARG A 32 15.09 -12.27 -0.78
N ARG A 33 15.59 -11.04 -0.66
CA ARG A 33 16.76 -10.72 0.18
C ARG A 33 16.49 -9.69 1.28
N VAL A 34 15.37 -8.98 1.23
CA VAL A 34 15.07 -7.90 2.17
C VAL A 34 14.99 -8.40 3.62
N ALA A 35 15.75 -7.77 4.51
CA ALA A 35 15.68 -8.06 5.94
C ALA A 35 14.39 -7.50 6.56
N ARG A 36 13.90 -8.13 7.63
CA ARG A 36 12.66 -7.72 8.33
C ARG A 36 12.64 -6.23 8.69
N ARG A 37 13.72 -5.72 9.31
CA ARG A 37 13.83 -4.31 9.71
C ARG A 37 13.75 -3.35 8.52
N GLN A 38 14.41 -3.70 7.42
CA GLN A 38 14.39 -2.92 6.18
C GLN A 38 12.99 -2.91 5.57
N LEU A 39 12.30 -4.05 5.58
CA LEU A 39 10.94 -4.16 5.04
C LEU A 39 9.92 -3.34 5.86
N VAL A 40 10.01 -3.37 7.19
CA VAL A 40 9.16 -2.53 8.05
C VAL A 40 9.37 -1.04 7.75
N ALA A 41 10.63 -0.60 7.63
CA ALA A 41 10.94 0.78 7.27
C ALA A 41 10.43 1.14 5.85
N ALA A 42 10.56 0.22 4.89
CA ALA A 42 10.08 0.39 3.53
C ALA A 42 8.55 0.52 3.47
N LEU A 43 7.81 -0.32 4.21
CA LEU A 43 6.36 -0.24 4.33
C LEU A 43 5.91 1.12 4.86
N LYS A 44 6.55 1.65 5.92
CA LYS A 44 6.29 2.99 6.45
C LYS A 44 6.52 4.08 5.40
N ARG A 45 7.64 4.05 4.67
CA ARG A 45 7.93 5.02 3.60
C ARG A 45 6.90 4.99 2.49
N SER A 46 6.55 3.79 2.00
CA SER A 46 5.50 3.66 0.98
C SER A 46 4.12 4.07 1.48
N GLY A 47 3.82 3.89 2.78
CA GLY A 47 2.58 4.38 3.38
C GLY A 47 2.45 5.89 3.26
N LYS A 48 3.51 6.64 3.63
CA LYS A 48 3.56 8.10 3.44
C LYS A 48 3.41 8.54 1.99
N GLY A 49 3.94 7.75 1.05
CA GLY A 49 3.77 8.06 -0.39
C GLY A 49 2.34 7.86 -0.89
N ILE A 50 1.63 6.85 -0.38
CA ILE A 50 0.19 6.68 -0.69
C ILE A 50 -0.63 7.79 -0.04
N GLU A 51 -0.33 8.16 1.21
CA GLU A 51 -0.94 9.32 1.87
C GLU A 51 -0.75 10.60 1.04
N ALA A 52 0.47 10.86 0.55
CA ALA A 52 0.73 12.01 -0.31
C ALA A 52 -0.09 11.99 -1.62
N LEU A 53 -0.30 10.82 -2.24
CA LEU A 53 -1.17 10.71 -3.42
C LEU A 53 -2.64 11.04 -3.10
N LEU A 54 -3.13 10.56 -1.96
CA LEU A 54 -4.51 10.85 -1.53
C LEU A 54 -4.66 12.35 -1.23
N THR A 55 -3.69 12.96 -0.54
CA THR A 55 -3.67 14.40 -0.28
C THR A 55 -3.61 15.22 -1.58
N LEU A 56 -2.80 14.79 -2.56
CA LEU A 56 -2.79 15.41 -3.89
C LEU A 56 -4.17 15.37 -4.53
N GLY A 57 -4.84 14.22 -4.51
CA GLY A 57 -6.18 14.09 -5.06
C GLY A 57 -7.21 14.96 -4.34
N LEU A 58 -7.14 15.05 -3.00
CA LEU A 58 -8.02 15.92 -2.22
C LEU A 58 -7.81 17.40 -2.56
N ALA A 59 -6.57 17.83 -2.79
CA ALA A 59 -6.25 19.20 -3.21
C ALA A 59 -6.66 19.50 -4.65
N ALA A 60 -6.79 18.48 -5.49
CA ALA A 60 -7.20 18.56 -6.89
C ALA A 60 -8.69 18.14 -7.06
N GLU A 61 -9.58 18.77 -6.29
CA GLU A 61 -11.03 18.59 -6.38
C GLU A 61 -11.51 17.13 -6.22
N GLY A 62 -10.77 16.35 -5.42
CA GLY A 62 -11.05 14.93 -5.18
C GLY A 62 -10.57 14.00 -6.29
N GLN A 63 -9.76 14.48 -7.24
CA GLN A 63 -9.20 13.70 -8.35
C GLN A 63 -7.68 13.66 -8.28
N VAL A 64 -7.09 12.46 -8.19
CA VAL A 64 -5.65 12.32 -8.41
C VAL A 64 -5.36 12.63 -9.88
N PRO A 65 -4.56 13.66 -10.21
CA PRO A 65 -4.39 14.03 -11.60
C PRO A 65 -3.70 12.90 -12.38
N PRO A 66 -4.15 12.60 -13.62
CA PRO A 66 -3.51 11.57 -14.42
C PRO A 66 -2.07 11.97 -14.73
N SER A 67 -1.24 10.97 -15.04
CA SER A 67 0.12 11.17 -15.51
C SER A 67 0.33 10.48 -16.85
N LYS A 68 1.41 10.81 -17.55
CA LYS A 68 1.81 10.07 -18.76
C LYS A 68 2.15 8.60 -18.47
N GLY A 69 2.49 8.28 -17.22
CA GLY A 69 2.73 6.90 -16.78
C GLY A 69 1.46 6.07 -16.61
N TYR A 70 0.30 6.72 -16.52
CA TYR A 70 -0.99 6.06 -16.31
C TYR A 70 -1.61 5.57 -17.63
N VAL A 71 -0.97 4.56 -18.23
CA VAL A 71 -1.34 4.00 -19.54
C VAL A 71 -2.41 2.92 -19.42
N TRP A 72 -2.30 2.05 -18.40
CA TRP A 72 -3.32 1.04 -18.11
C TRP A 72 -4.39 1.62 -17.20
N ARG A 73 -5.45 2.18 -17.81
CA ARG A 73 -6.45 3.04 -17.14
C ARG A 73 -7.57 2.27 -16.43
N ASN A 74 -7.22 1.26 -15.65
CA ASN A 74 -8.19 0.36 -15.02
C ASN A 74 -8.67 0.83 -13.62
N LEU A 75 -8.14 1.94 -13.11
CA LEU A 75 -8.43 2.53 -11.81
C LEU A 75 -9.03 3.94 -12.00
N SER A 76 -10.26 4.16 -11.55
CA SER A 76 -10.80 5.52 -11.45
C SER A 76 -9.91 6.35 -10.51
N LEU A 77 -9.60 7.58 -10.91
CA LEU A 77 -8.64 8.43 -10.20
C LEU A 77 -9.28 9.34 -9.14
N ASP A 78 -10.59 9.25 -8.93
CA ASP A 78 -11.19 9.89 -7.78
C ASP A 78 -10.63 9.27 -6.48
N VAL A 79 -10.46 10.10 -5.46
CA VAL A 79 -9.84 9.70 -4.20
C VAL A 79 -10.58 8.52 -3.55
N GLY A 80 -11.90 8.41 -3.75
CA GLY A 80 -12.70 7.31 -3.23
C GLY A 80 -12.28 5.96 -3.82
N HIS A 81 -12.18 5.86 -5.15
CA HIS A 81 -11.72 4.64 -5.81
C HIS A 81 -10.26 4.34 -5.53
N VAL A 82 -9.37 5.36 -5.52
CA VAL A 82 -7.96 5.16 -5.20
C VAL A 82 -7.78 4.61 -3.78
N LEU A 83 -8.46 5.20 -2.79
CA LEU A 83 -8.45 4.71 -1.41
C LEU A 83 -8.98 3.28 -1.33
N THR A 84 -10.13 3.02 -1.95
CA THR A 84 -10.79 1.71 -1.93
C THR A 84 -9.91 0.64 -2.56
N TYR A 85 -9.24 0.94 -3.66
CA TYR A 85 -8.28 0.04 -4.30
C TYR A 85 -7.15 -0.36 -3.32
N PHE A 86 -6.55 0.60 -2.61
CA PHE A 86 -5.47 0.29 -1.67
C PHE A 86 -5.97 -0.47 -0.44
N VAL A 87 -7.16 -0.15 0.07
CA VAL A 87 -7.79 -0.93 1.15
C VAL A 87 -8.01 -2.37 0.70
N ALA A 88 -8.60 -2.59 -0.48
CA ALA A 88 -8.89 -3.93 -1.01
C ALA A 88 -7.60 -4.73 -1.29
N HIS A 89 -6.63 -4.11 -1.97
CA HIS A 89 -5.34 -4.74 -2.29
C HIS A 89 -4.59 -5.15 -1.01
N GLU A 90 -4.56 -4.29 0.01
CA GLU A 90 -3.89 -4.62 1.26
C GLU A 90 -4.64 -5.69 2.05
N ALA A 91 -5.97 -5.63 2.12
CA ALA A 91 -6.78 -6.64 2.77
C ALA A 91 -6.59 -8.02 2.10
N HIS A 92 -6.58 -8.07 0.76
CA HIS A 92 -6.35 -9.29 -0.02
C HIS A 92 -5.04 -9.98 0.40
N HIS A 93 -3.92 -9.24 0.39
CA HIS A 93 -2.62 -9.80 0.74
C HIS A 93 -2.44 -10.05 2.25
N ARG A 94 -3.05 -9.26 3.13
CA ARG A 94 -3.09 -9.54 4.57
C ARG A 94 -3.84 -10.85 4.83
N GLY A 95 -4.94 -11.10 4.12
CA GLY A 95 -5.67 -12.37 4.18
C GLY A 95 -4.81 -13.57 3.79
N GLN A 96 -4.04 -13.46 2.71
CA GLN A 96 -3.08 -14.50 2.30
C GLN A 96 -2.02 -14.76 3.39
N ILE A 97 -1.48 -13.72 4.02
CA ILE A 97 -0.50 -13.87 5.11
C ILE A 97 -1.13 -14.59 6.30
N VAL A 98 -2.34 -14.21 6.71
CA VAL A 98 -3.06 -14.86 7.83
C VAL A 98 -3.33 -16.34 7.52
N MET A 99 -3.74 -16.64 6.29
CA MET A 99 -4.00 -18.01 5.84
C MET A 99 -2.73 -18.87 5.89
N VAL A 100 -1.64 -18.42 5.28
CA VAL A 100 -0.36 -19.14 5.27
C VAL A 100 0.19 -19.33 6.69
N ALA A 101 0.11 -18.31 7.53
CA ALA A 101 0.51 -18.38 8.93
C ALA A 101 -0.26 -19.48 9.69
N ARG A 102 -1.57 -19.62 9.45
CA ARG A 102 -2.38 -20.69 10.04
C ARG A 102 -2.01 -22.07 9.50
N GLN A 103 -1.86 -22.22 8.19
CA GLN A 103 -1.57 -23.50 7.53
C GLN A 103 -0.18 -24.05 7.87
N THR A 104 0.75 -23.18 8.24
CA THR A 104 2.14 -23.54 8.60
C THR A 104 2.36 -23.66 10.11
N GLY A 105 1.31 -23.63 10.93
CA GLY A 105 1.43 -23.74 12.39
C GLY A 105 1.89 -22.47 13.11
N HIS A 106 2.12 -21.37 12.39
CA HIS A 106 2.55 -20.08 12.92
C HIS A 106 1.38 -19.11 13.12
N ARG A 107 0.32 -19.55 13.80
CA ARG A 107 -0.87 -18.71 14.01
C ARG A 107 -0.51 -17.35 14.62
N LEU A 108 -1.06 -16.28 14.04
CA LEU A 108 -0.87 -14.94 14.58
C LEU A 108 -1.49 -14.83 15.98
N PRO A 109 -0.89 -14.05 16.92
CA PRO A 109 -1.51 -13.75 18.20
C PRO A 109 -2.90 -13.16 18.04
N ARG A 110 -3.82 -13.46 18.99
CA ARG A 110 -5.22 -12.99 18.92
C ARG A 110 -5.32 -11.46 18.81
N ALA A 111 -4.48 -10.73 19.54
CA ALA A 111 -4.41 -9.27 19.47
C ALA A 111 -4.02 -8.79 18.06
N THR A 112 -3.04 -9.43 17.42
CA THR A 112 -2.63 -9.11 16.04
C THR A 112 -3.73 -9.41 15.04
N ALA A 113 -4.38 -10.58 15.16
CA ALA A 113 -5.47 -10.96 14.26
C ALA A 113 -6.70 -10.05 14.42
N GLY A 114 -7.04 -9.66 15.66
CA GLY A 114 -8.10 -8.70 15.95
C GLY A 114 -7.78 -7.30 15.45
N GLY A 115 -6.51 -6.87 15.56
CA GLY A 115 -6.05 -5.56 15.09
C GLY A 115 -6.20 -5.33 13.58
N LEU A 116 -6.36 -6.38 12.78
CA LEU A 116 -6.67 -6.24 11.34
C LEU A 116 -8.05 -5.63 11.09
N TRP A 117 -8.96 -5.70 12.07
CA TRP A 117 -10.32 -5.16 12.01
C TRP A 117 -10.47 -3.85 12.79
N GLN A 118 -9.36 -3.26 13.24
CA GLN A 118 -9.37 -2.03 14.03
C GLN A 118 -9.37 -0.81 13.10
N TRP A 119 -10.54 -0.17 12.97
CA TRP A 119 -10.73 1.04 12.15
C TRP A 119 -10.65 2.35 12.93
N LYS A 120 -10.69 2.29 14.27
CA LYS A 120 -10.43 3.45 15.13
C LYS A 120 -8.92 3.51 15.45
N PRO A 121 -8.31 4.70 15.52
CA PRO A 121 -6.96 4.85 16.06
C PRO A 121 -6.88 4.21 17.46
N HIS A 122 -5.71 3.67 17.81
CA HIS A 122 -5.43 3.38 19.21
C HIS A 122 -5.41 4.71 19.96
N ALA A 123 -6.20 4.81 21.03
CA ALA A 123 -6.20 5.95 21.93
C ALA A 123 -4.84 6.09 22.63
#